data_AF-A0AAD8WF37-F1
#
_entry.id   AF-A0AAD8WF37-F1
#
_cell.length_a   1.000
_cell.length_b   1.000
_cell.length_c   1.000
_cell.angle_alpha   90.00
_cell.angle_beta   90.00
_cell.angle_gamma   90.00
#
_symmetry.space_group_name_H-M   'P 1'
#
loop_
_entity.id
_entity.type
_entity.pdbx_description
1 polymer ?
#
loop_
_entity_poly.entity_id
_entity_poly.type
_entity_poly.pdbx_seq_one_letter_code
_entity_poly.pdbx_strand_id
1 'polypeptide(L)'
;MPPNASRAPQWAIAREPWTALSLTILCPPRNNILYPKDDKDRRVLLFACRNCEHQEIADNNCVYRNEVQHAAAERTQVLQDVASDPTLQRTREVRCAACGHGEAVFFQATARGEEGMTIFYVCCNPSCGNRWRE
;
A
#
# COMPACT_ATOMS: atom_id res chain seq x y z
N MET A 1 -13.28 -7.71 39.53
CA MET A 1 -13.53 -6.30 39.15
C MET A 1 -12.23 -5.73 38.62
N PRO A 2 -12.04 -5.62 37.30
CA PRO A 2 -10.82 -5.01 36.75
C PRO A 2 -10.96 -3.48 36.70
N PRO A 3 -9.86 -2.73 36.90
CA PRO A 3 -9.89 -1.28 36.85
C PRO A 3 -9.93 -0.78 35.40
N ASN A 4 -10.99 -0.01 35.12
CA ASN A 4 -11.10 1.16 34.25
C ASN A 4 -10.06 1.31 33.11
N ALA A 5 -10.45 0.90 31.90
CA ALA A 5 -9.77 1.22 30.65
C ALA A 5 -9.97 2.71 30.30
N SER A 6 -9.17 3.57 30.91
CA SER A 6 -9.12 4.99 30.57
C SER A 6 -8.43 5.20 29.22
N ARG A 7 -9.26 5.40 28.19
CA ARG A 7 -9.04 6.29 27.02
C ARG A 7 -7.58 6.46 26.57
N ALA A 8 -7.15 5.62 25.63
CA ALA A 8 -6.04 5.97 24.76
C ALA A 8 -6.39 7.25 23.97
N PRO A 9 -5.47 8.21 23.81
CA PRO A 9 -5.72 9.42 23.04
C PRO A 9 -5.87 9.08 21.55
N GLN A 10 -6.78 9.78 20.88
CA GLN A 10 -7.29 9.51 19.53
C GLN A 10 -6.24 9.67 18.40
N TRP A 11 -4.98 9.93 18.73
CA TRP A 11 -3.86 9.98 17.78
C TRP A 11 -3.04 8.69 17.74
N ALA A 12 -3.31 7.72 18.63
CA ALA A 12 -2.65 6.42 18.64
C ALA A 12 -3.20 5.47 17.55
N ILE A 13 -3.17 5.90 16.30
CA ILE A 13 -3.09 4.96 15.17
C ILE A 13 -1.61 4.66 15.05
N ALA A 14 -1.19 3.51 15.59
CA ALA A 14 0.09 2.92 15.26
C ALA A 14 0.15 2.72 13.73
N ARG A 15 0.69 3.71 13.02
CA ARG A 15 1.05 3.56 11.62
C ARG A 15 2.19 2.55 11.60
N GLU A 16 1.93 1.41 10.99
CA GLU A 16 2.93 0.36 10.87
C GLU A 16 4.23 0.92 10.28
N PRO A 17 5.41 0.54 10.81
CA PRO A 17 6.69 1.20 10.52
C PRO A 17 7.17 1.08 9.06
N TRP A 18 6.43 0.36 8.22
CA TRP A 18 6.81 0.04 6.84
C TRP A 18 6.32 1.04 5.79
N THR A 19 5.46 2.01 6.14
CA THR A 19 4.91 2.99 5.18
C THR A 19 5.55 4.38 5.26
N ALA A 20 6.50 4.59 6.18
CA ALA A 20 6.93 5.92 6.59
C ALA A 20 8.03 6.57 5.71
N LEU A 21 8.41 5.96 4.59
CA LEU A 21 9.56 6.44 3.78
C LEU A 21 9.25 6.82 2.33
N SER A 22 7.98 6.80 1.93
CA SER A 22 7.57 7.11 0.56
C SER A 22 6.56 8.25 0.47
N LEU A 23 6.66 9.24 1.36
CA LEU A 23 5.93 10.50 1.18
C LEU A 23 6.89 11.59 0.72
N THR A 24 6.74 12.03 -0.52
CA THR A 24 7.45 13.20 -1.05
C THR A 24 7.02 14.43 -0.26
N ILE A 25 7.98 15.11 0.37
CA ILE A 25 7.72 16.30 1.17
C ILE A 25 7.67 17.53 0.25
N LEU A 26 6.62 18.33 0.39
CA LEU A 26 6.31 19.46 -0.48
C LEU A 26 6.38 20.79 0.27
N CYS A 27 6.96 21.78 -0.37
CA CYS A 27 7.08 23.15 0.11
C CYS A 27 5.68 23.81 0.19
N PRO A 28 5.16 24.17 1.39
CA PRO A 28 3.84 24.77 1.53
C PRO A 28 3.58 26.01 0.65
N PRO A 29 4.52 26.97 0.49
CA PRO A 29 4.24 28.17 -0.30
C PRO A 29 4.22 27.96 -1.82
N ARG A 30 4.84 26.90 -2.37
CA ARG A 30 5.05 26.79 -3.84
C ARG A 30 4.89 25.40 -4.41
N ASN A 31 4.53 24.40 -3.60
CA ASN A 31 4.31 23.03 -4.01
C ASN A 31 5.50 22.38 -4.75
N ASN A 32 6.72 22.87 -4.51
CA ASN A 32 7.95 22.27 -5.01
C ASN A 32 8.46 21.21 -4.02
N ILE A 33 9.15 20.19 -4.53
CA ILE A 33 9.77 19.15 -3.70
C ILE A 33 10.87 19.76 -2.82
N LEU A 34 10.87 19.41 -1.53
CA LEU A 34 11.95 19.75 -0.61
C LEU A 34 13.10 18.74 -0.70
N TYR A 35 14.33 19.22 -0.58
CA TYR A 35 15.55 18.41 -0.69
C TYR A 35 16.25 18.29 0.66
N PRO A 36 16.85 17.14 0.97
CA PRO A 36 17.62 16.95 2.20
C PRO A 36 18.83 17.89 2.23
N LYS A 37 19.06 18.52 3.38
CA LYS A 37 20.17 19.45 3.66
C LYS A 37 20.65 19.25 5.09
N ASP A 38 21.97 19.25 5.32
CA ASP A 38 22.56 19.16 6.65
C ASP A 38 22.69 20.54 7.33
N ASP A 39 22.31 20.62 8.61
CA ASP A 39 22.68 21.71 9.51
C ASP A 39 23.83 21.23 10.41
N LYS A 40 25.05 21.70 10.13
CA LYS A 40 26.28 21.23 10.79
C LYS A 40 26.40 21.65 12.24
N ASP A 41 25.87 22.82 12.59
CA ASP A 41 25.97 23.39 13.94
C ASP A 41 25.03 22.64 14.88
N ARG A 42 23.80 22.40 14.43
CA ARG A 42 22.77 21.71 15.22
C ARG A 42 22.82 20.19 15.05
N ARG A 43 23.56 19.69 14.06
CA ARG A 43 23.67 18.26 13.69
C ARG A 43 22.30 17.62 13.42
N VAL A 44 21.42 18.35 12.72
CA VAL A 44 20.09 17.89 12.34
C VAL A 44 19.94 17.82 10.82
N LEU A 45 19.07 16.93 10.36
CA LEU A 45 18.65 16.87 8.95
C LEU A 45 17.51 17.87 8.72
N LEU A 46 17.62 18.68 7.68
CA LEU A 46 16.60 19.61 7.22
C LEU A 46 16.09 19.20 5.83
N PHE A 47 14.85 19.57 5.53
CA PHE A 47 14.31 19.58 4.17
C PHE A 47 14.18 21.03 3.70
N ALA A 48 14.82 21.36 2.58
CA ALA A 48 14.97 22.73 2.08
C ALA A 48 14.45 22.87 0.64
N CYS A 49 13.74 23.95 0.36
CA CYS A 49 13.33 24.26 -1.01
C CYS A 49 14.49 24.88 -1.80
N ARG A 50 14.63 24.55 -3.09
CA ARG A 50 15.67 25.18 -3.95
C ARG A 50 15.28 26.55 -4.47
N ASN A 51 13.99 26.85 -4.54
CA ASN A 51 13.53 28.09 -5.17
C ASN A 51 13.33 29.23 -4.14
N CYS A 52 13.31 28.96 -2.82
CA CYS A 52 13.06 29.94 -1.73
C CYS A 52 13.74 29.47 -0.44
N GLU A 53 13.58 30.26 0.62
CA GLU A 53 14.24 30.10 1.91
C GLU A 53 13.52 29.14 2.86
N HIS A 54 12.40 28.53 2.45
CA HIS A 54 11.65 27.60 3.30
C HIS A 54 12.47 26.35 3.61
N GLN A 55 12.57 26.05 4.89
CA GLN A 55 13.31 24.92 5.45
C GLN A 55 12.56 24.38 6.68
N GLU A 56 12.57 23.07 6.86
CA GLU A 56 11.95 22.40 7.99
C GLU A 56 12.83 21.26 8.52
N ILE A 57 12.67 20.90 9.80
CA ILE A 57 13.44 19.83 10.43
C ILE A 57 12.82 18.49 10.04
N ALA A 58 13.65 17.53 9.63
CA ALA A 58 13.19 16.20 9.28
C ALA A 58 12.74 15.41 10.52
N ASP A 59 11.55 14.82 10.45
CA ASP A 59 11.05 13.89 11.49
C ASP A 59 11.80 12.54 11.49
N ASN A 60 12.36 12.15 10.34
CA ASN A 60 13.13 10.93 10.14
C ASN A 60 14.43 11.22 9.38
N ASN A 61 15.55 10.65 9.85
CA ASN A 61 16.87 10.80 9.26
C ASN A 61 17.12 9.94 8.01
N CYS A 62 16.17 9.06 7.65
CA CYS A 62 16.30 8.24 6.45
C CYS A 62 15.92 9.06 5.20
N VAL A 63 16.93 9.41 4.40
CA VAL A 63 16.80 10.22 3.18
C VAL A 63 16.36 9.39 1.97
N TYR A 64 16.81 8.14 1.91
CA TYR A 64 16.53 7.24 0.81
C TYR A 64 16.51 5.81 1.32
N ARG A 65 15.50 5.05 0.89
CA ARG A 65 15.40 3.61 1.11
C ARG A 65 15.13 2.96 -0.23
N ASN A 66 16.04 2.11 -0.67
CA ASN A 66 15.78 1.19 -1.76
C ASN A 66 15.30 -0.13 -1.16
N GLU A 67 14.01 -0.41 -1.25
CA GLU A 67 13.47 -1.72 -0.89
C GLU A 67 13.47 -2.60 -2.13
N VAL A 68 14.44 -3.51 -2.22
CA VAL A 68 14.40 -4.57 -3.22
C VAL A 68 13.46 -5.65 -2.71
N GLN A 69 12.19 -5.58 -3.13
CA GLN A 69 11.23 -6.63 -2.83
C GLN A 69 11.53 -7.86 -3.67
N HIS A 70 12.06 -8.91 -3.05
CA HIS A 70 12.07 -10.24 -3.63
C HIS A 70 10.73 -10.92 -3.31
N ALA A 71 9.81 -10.86 -4.28
CA ALA A 71 8.52 -11.55 -4.32
C ALA A 71 7.45 -11.16 -3.28
N ALA A 72 6.19 -11.20 -3.75
CA ALA A 72 4.96 -11.33 -2.97
C ALA A 72 4.39 -10.10 -2.23
N ALA A 73 4.31 -8.94 -2.89
CA ALA A 73 3.22 -8.00 -2.58
C ALA A 73 2.73 -7.21 -3.81
N GLU A 74 2.91 -7.75 -5.02
CA GLU A 74 2.09 -7.33 -6.13
C GLU A 74 0.69 -7.87 -5.86
N ARG A 75 -0.06 -7.18 -5.00
CA ARG A 75 -1.50 -7.06 -5.22
C ARG A 75 -1.58 -6.47 -6.61
N THR A 76 -1.66 -7.35 -7.62
CA THR A 76 -2.18 -6.97 -8.91
C THR A 76 -3.41 -6.18 -8.55
N GLN A 77 -3.45 -4.90 -8.93
CA GLN A 77 -4.65 -4.11 -8.80
C GLN A 77 -5.62 -4.73 -9.79
N VAL A 78 -6.17 -5.89 -9.43
CA VAL A 78 -7.20 -6.60 -10.15
C VAL A 78 -8.37 -5.64 -10.07
N LEU A 79 -8.55 -4.90 -11.15
CA LEU A 79 -9.58 -3.89 -11.29
C LEU A 79 -10.92 -4.56 -10.93
N GLN A 80 -11.80 -3.81 -10.28
CA GLN A 80 -13.11 -4.30 -9.84
C GLN A 80 -13.91 -4.93 -11.00
N ASP A 81 -13.57 -4.57 -12.23
CA ASP A 81 -14.22 -4.98 -13.47
C ASP A 81 -13.68 -6.28 -14.09
N VAL A 82 -12.73 -6.96 -13.46
CA VAL A 82 -12.21 -8.25 -13.99
C VAL A 82 -13.32 -9.30 -14.08
N ALA A 83 -14.30 -9.27 -13.19
CA ALA A 83 -15.48 -10.13 -13.27
C ALA A 83 -16.42 -9.79 -14.46
N SER A 84 -16.29 -8.62 -15.08
CA SER A 84 -17.10 -8.20 -16.23
C SER A 84 -16.48 -8.57 -17.57
N ASP A 85 -15.19 -8.91 -17.61
CA ASP A 85 -14.49 -9.29 -18.83
C ASP A 85 -15.02 -10.65 -19.33
N PRO A 86 -15.66 -10.70 -20.51
CA PRO A 86 -16.19 -11.93 -21.08
C PRO A 86 -15.08 -12.85 -21.63
N THR A 87 -13.86 -12.35 -21.80
CA THR A 87 -12.72 -13.11 -22.33
C THR A 87 -12.04 -13.97 -21.26
N LEU A 88 -12.30 -13.70 -19.98
CA LEU A 88 -11.73 -14.45 -18.87
C LEU A 88 -12.50 -15.73 -18.57
N GLN A 89 -11.76 -16.75 -18.16
CA GLN A 89 -12.30 -18.06 -17.84
C GLN A 89 -13.06 -18.04 -16.51
N ARG A 90 -14.18 -18.77 -16.46
CA ARG A 90 -15.07 -18.87 -15.30
C ARG A 90 -15.18 -20.31 -14.85
N THR A 91 -15.25 -20.50 -13.54
CA THR A 91 -15.51 -21.81 -12.92
C THR A 91 -16.66 -21.73 -11.93
N ARG A 92 -17.39 -22.86 -11.80
CA ARG A 92 -18.44 -23.08 -10.80
C ARG A 92 -18.06 -24.09 -9.72
N GLU A 93 -16.83 -24.60 -9.79
CA GLU A 93 -16.31 -25.59 -8.85
C GLU A 93 -15.96 -24.95 -7.50
N VAL A 94 -15.66 -23.65 -7.51
CA VAL A 94 -15.29 -22.86 -6.33
C VAL A 94 -16.44 -21.94 -5.93
N ARG A 95 -16.73 -21.87 -4.63
CA ARG A 95 -17.72 -20.95 -4.06
C ARG A 95 -17.02 -19.80 -3.35
N CYS A 96 -17.55 -18.60 -3.53
CA CYS A 96 -17.06 -17.42 -2.82
C CYS A 96 -17.27 -17.56 -1.31
N ALA A 97 -16.20 -17.50 -0.53
CA ALA A 97 -16.26 -17.57 0.93
C ALA A 97 -17.02 -16.40 1.59
N ALA A 98 -17.10 -15.24 0.89
CA ALA A 98 -17.74 -14.04 1.43
C ALA A 98 -19.26 -13.99 1.23
N CYS A 99 -19.78 -14.47 0.08
CA CYS A 99 -21.21 -14.37 -0.25
C CYS A 99 -21.86 -15.69 -0.67
N GLY A 100 -21.10 -16.79 -0.77
CA GLY A 100 -21.60 -18.11 -1.17
C GLY A 100 -21.92 -18.26 -2.67
N HIS A 101 -21.69 -17.21 -3.47
CA HIS A 101 -21.92 -17.25 -4.92
C HIS A 101 -21.05 -18.34 -5.57
N GLY A 102 -21.67 -19.11 -6.47
CA GLY A 102 -21.07 -20.31 -7.09
C GLY A 102 -20.43 -20.07 -8.45
N GLU A 103 -20.02 -18.85 -8.75
CA GLU A 103 -19.28 -18.54 -9.96
C GLU A 103 -18.13 -17.57 -9.65
N ALA A 104 -16.95 -17.89 -10.16
CA ALA A 104 -15.77 -17.07 -10.06
C ALA A 104 -14.99 -17.06 -11.38
N VAL A 105 -14.47 -15.90 -11.73
CA VAL A 105 -13.43 -15.75 -12.76
C VAL A 105 -12.11 -16.22 -12.15
N PHE A 106 -11.29 -16.94 -12.92
CA PHE A 106 -9.94 -17.30 -12.52
C PHE A 106 -8.92 -16.99 -13.60
N PHE A 107 -7.70 -16.66 -13.19
CA PHE A 107 -6.58 -16.43 -14.10
C PHE A 107 -5.26 -16.72 -13.39
N GLN A 108 -4.28 -17.17 -14.18
CA GLN A 108 -2.90 -17.31 -13.71
C GLN A 108 -2.18 -15.99 -13.96
N ALA A 109 -1.54 -15.45 -12.94
CA ALA A 109 -0.67 -14.29 -13.08
C ALA A 109 0.73 -14.65 -12.59
N THR A 110 1.74 -14.31 -13.40
CA THR A 110 3.13 -14.38 -12.98
C THR A 110 3.43 -13.16 -12.13
N ALA A 111 3.51 -13.32 -10.81
CA ALA A 111 4.13 -12.31 -9.97
C ALA A 111 5.62 -12.27 -10.33
N ARG A 112 6.15 -11.10 -10.70
CA ARG A 112 7.58 -10.99 -11.00
C ARG A 112 8.39 -11.43 -9.77
N GLY A 113 9.13 -12.53 -9.91
CA GLY A 113 9.98 -13.09 -8.84
C GLY A 113 9.41 -14.30 -8.10
N GLU A 114 8.20 -14.78 -8.42
CA GLU A 114 7.74 -16.11 -7.97
C GLU A 114 8.00 -17.15 -9.08
N GLU A 115 8.65 -18.27 -8.74
CA GLU A 115 8.78 -19.47 -9.60
C GLU A 115 7.48 -20.31 -9.62
N GLY A 116 6.33 -19.71 -9.29
CA GLY A 116 5.05 -20.39 -9.11
C GLY A 116 3.95 -19.80 -9.99
N MET A 117 3.20 -20.66 -10.67
CA MET A 117 1.94 -20.30 -11.33
C MET A 117 0.81 -20.21 -10.28
N THR A 118 0.71 -19.06 -9.60
CA THR A 118 -0.38 -18.81 -8.64
C THR A 118 -1.69 -18.52 -9.38
N ILE A 119 -2.80 -19.12 -8.92
CA ILE A 119 -4.14 -18.87 -9.49
C ILE A 119 -4.87 -17.84 -8.62
N PHE A 120 -5.42 -16.83 -9.28
CA PHE A 120 -6.28 -15.83 -8.64
C PHE A 120 -7.74 -16.10 -8.99
N TYR A 121 -8.63 -15.91 -8.02
CA TYR A 121 -10.07 -16.01 -8.17
C TYR A 121 -10.75 -14.68 -7.84
N VAL A 122 -11.79 -14.34 -8.60
CA VAL A 122 -12.64 -13.16 -8.40
C VAL A 122 -14.11 -13.57 -8.47
N CYS A 123 -14.89 -13.24 -7.44
CA CYS A 123 -16.32 -13.56 -7.40
C CYS A 123 -17.10 -12.79 -8.48
N CYS A 124 -17.95 -13.49 -9.25
CA CYS A 124 -18.78 -12.90 -10.30
C CYS A 124 -19.98 -12.08 -9.79
N ASN A 125 -20.26 -12.09 -8.48
CA ASN A 125 -21.36 -11.31 -7.92
C ASN A 125 -20.96 -9.82 -7.88
N PRO A 126 -21.66 -8.93 -8.62
CA PRO A 126 -21.33 -7.49 -8.69
C PRO A 126 -21.37 -6.78 -7.33
N SER A 127 -22.13 -7.31 -6.38
CA SER A 127 -22.22 -6.78 -5.01
C SER A 127 -21.12 -7.30 -4.07
N CYS A 128 -20.35 -8.31 -4.49
CA CYS A 128 -19.34 -8.96 -3.64
C CYS A 128 -17.92 -8.58 -4.04
N GLY A 129 -17.51 -8.87 -5.29
CA GLY A 129 -16.15 -8.59 -5.77
C GLY A 129 -15.02 -9.22 -4.94
N ASN A 130 -15.32 -10.23 -4.11
CA ASN A 130 -14.32 -10.88 -3.26
C ASN A 130 -13.25 -11.55 -4.13
N ARG A 131 -11.99 -11.44 -3.69
CA ARG A 131 -10.81 -11.91 -4.42
C ARG A 131 -9.92 -12.73 -3.51
N TRP A 132 -9.46 -13.88 -3.99
CA TRP A 132 -8.61 -14.78 -3.21
C TRP A 132 -7.61 -15.51 -4.11
N ARG A 133 -6.58 -16.10 -3.49
CA ARG A 133 -5.52 -16.86 -4.15
C ARG A 133 -5.58 -18.32 -3.72
N GLU A 134 -5.17 -19.21 -4.61
CA GLU A 134 -4.85 -20.61 -4.33
C GLU A 134 -3.42 -20.92 -4.77
#